data_AF-A0A1F5FL40-F1
#
_entry.id   AF-A0A1F5FL40-F1
#
_cell.length_a   1.000
_cell.length_b   1.000
_cell.length_c   1.000
_cell.angle_alpha   90.00
_cell.angle_beta   90.00
_cell.angle_gamma   90.00
#
_symmetry.space_group_name_H-M   'P 1'
#
loop_
_entity.id
_entity.type
_entity.pdbx_description
1 polymer ?
#
loop_
_entity_poly.entity_id
_entity_poly.type
_entity_poly.pdbx_seq_one_letter_code
_entity_poly.pdbx_strand_id
1 'polypeptide(L)'
;MGKTNTKNRHEKGWLGVCIIIIAWLLIGSLSKDIWRIRMGFNRITEANKRLEAEKVKNAALKVKLELVMTEDYKEKIIREKLNMQKEGEVLAVMPEKELRQAAEEKVLFVPIWKKWWNLISM
;
A
#
# COMPACT_ATOMS: atom_id res chain seq x y z
N MET A 1 34.59 41.04 -65.41
CA MET A 1 33.34 40.27 -65.20
C MET A 1 33.67 39.01 -64.40
N GLY A 2 33.23 38.89 -63.15
CA GLY A 2 33.38 37.66 -62.36
C GLY A 2 32.09 37.34 -61.61
N LYS A 3 31.20 36.54 -62.21
CA LYS A 3 29.99 36.04 -61.55
C LYS A 3 30.33 34.74 -60.82
N THR A 4 30.87 34.84 -59.61
CA THR A 4 31.18 33.65 -58.80
C THR A 4 29.96 33.18 -58.02
N ASN A 5 29.43 32.04 -58.47
CA ASN A 5 29.08 30.89 -57.62
C ASN A 5 28.24 31.18 -56.35
N THR A 6 27.02 31.71 -56.52
CA THR A 6 26.04 31.85 -55.42
C THR A 6 25.17 30.61 -55.21
N LYS A 7 25.14 29.67 -56.18
CA LYS A 7 24.28 28.48 -56.16
C LYS A 7 24.65 27.50 -55.03
N ASN A 8 25.95 27.26 -54.81
CA ASN A 8 26.43 26.30 -53.81
C ASN A 8 26.21 26.75 -52.36
N ARG A 9 26.00 28.06 -52.11
CA ARG A 9 25.79 28.59 -50.76
C ARG A 9 24.36 28.31 -50.25
N HIS A 10 23.39 28.31 -51.17
CA HIS A 10 21.98 28.05 -50.85
C HIS A 10 21.71 26.55 -50.63
N GLU A 11 22.37 25.68 -51.40
CA GLU A 11 22.26 24.21 -51.26
C GLU A 11 22.80 23.73 -49.90
N LYS A 12 23.94 24.28 -49.46
CA LYS A 12 24.50 23.98 -48.13
C LYS A 12 23.66 24.55 -46.98
N GLY A 13 23.05 25.71 -47.19
CA GLY A 13 22.12 26.31 -46.21
C GLY A 13 20.87 25.47 -46.03
N TRP A 14 20.30 24.95 -47.12
CA TRP A 14 19.11 24.11 -47.06
C TRP A 14 19.38 22.75 -46.39
N LEU A 15 20.53 22.14 -46.66
CA LEU A 15 20.97 20.93 -45.95
C LEU A 15 21.10 21.17 -44.44
N GLY A 16 21.65 22.31 -44.02
CA GLY A 16 21.73 22.68 -42.59
C GLY A 16 20.35 22.80 -41.94
N VAL A 17 19.39 23.42 -42.61
CA VAL A 17 18.00 23.54 -42.12
C VAL A 17 17.34 22.17 -42.03
N CYS A 18 17.54 21.28 -43.01
CA CYS A 18 17.02 19.91 -42.96
C CYS A 18 17.60 19.12 -41.76
N ILE A 19 18.90 19.26 -41.48
CA ILE A 19 19.54 18.61 -40.33
C ILE A 19 18.96 19.13 -39.01
N ILE A 20 18.70 20.44 -38.90
CA ILE A 20 18.10 21.04 -37.70
C ILE A 20 16.67 20.52 -37.48
N ILE A 21 15.88 20.40 -38.54
CA ILE A 21 14.51 19.87 -38.45
C ILE A 21 14.53 18.40 -38.01
N ILE A 22 15.43 17.58 -38.56
CA ILE A 22 15.60 16.18 -38.15
C ILE A 22 16.03 16.10 -36.68
N ALA A 23 16.97 16.94 -36.25
CA ALA A 23 17.39 17.00 -34.85
C ALA A 23 16.20 17.33 -33.93
N TRP A 24 15.39 18.33 -34.28
CA TRP A 24 14.18 18.68 -33.52
C TRP A 24 13.16 17.54 -33.43
N LEU A 25 12.95 16.80 -34.52
CA LEU A 25 12.08 15.62 -34.53
C LEU A 25 12.61 14.51 -33.62
N LEU A 26 13.92 14.29 -33.59
CA LEU A 26 14.57 13.30 -32.71
C LEU A 26 14.44 13.68 -31.23
N ILE A 27 14.63 14.95 -30.87
CA ILE A 27 14.39 15.43 -29.49
C ILE A 27 12.92 15.14 -29.08
N GLY A 28 11.98 15.41 -29.98
CA GLY A 28 10.55 15.20 -29.73
C GLY A 28 10.17 13.72 -29.58
N SER A 29 10.76 12.81 -30.36
CA SER A 29 10.49 11.37 -30.26
C SER A 29 11.10 10.75 -29.00
N LEU A 30 12.36 11.08 -28.69
CA LEU A 30 13.05 10.60 -27.49
C LEU A 30 12.31 10.98 -26.20
N SER A 31 11.77 12.20 -26.16
CA SER A 31 11.00 12.69 -25.02
C SER A 31 9.72 11.85 -24.78
N LYS A 32 9.04 11.43 -25.86
CA LYS A 32 7.85 10.57 -25.77
C LYS A 32 8.19 9.15 -25.33
N ASP A 33 9.31 8.60 -25.81
CA ASP A 33 9.74 7.24 -25.47
C ASP A 33 10.18 7.15 -24.00
N ILE A 34 10.90 8.16 -23.48
CA ILE A 34 11.23 8.24 -22.05
C ILE A 34 9.97 8.25 -21.17
N TRP A 35 8.92 8.95 -21.60
CA TRP A 35 7.66 9.06 -20.87
C TRP A 35 6.89 7.72 -20.87
N ARG A 36 6.89 7.01 -22.00
CA ARG A 36 6.28 5.67 -22.12
C ARG A 36 6.99 4.64 -21.26
N ILE A 37 8.32 4.67 -21.23
CA ILE A 37 9.12 3.76 -20.39
C ILE A 37 8.78 3.99 -18.91
N ARG A 38 8.70 5.25 -18.47
CA ARG A 38 8.37 5.56 -17.06
C ARG A 38 6.95 5.15 -16.67
N MET A 39 5.97 5.27 -17.56
CA MET A 39 4.63 4.71 -17.32
C MET A 39 4.60 3.17 -17.33
N GLY A 40 5.41 2.53 -18.18
CA GLY A 40 5.52 1.07 -18.26
C GLY A 40 6.05 0.46 -16.96
N PHE A 41 7.05 1.08 -16.33
CA PHE A 41 7.57 0.66 -15.03
C PHE A 41 6.53 0.73 -13.91
N ASN A 42 5.64 1.74 -13.91
CA ASN A 42 4.57 1.83 -12.93
C ASN A 42 3.55 0.69 -13.06
N ARG A 43 3.18 0.27 -14.29
CA ARG A 43 2.29 -0.89 -14.49
C ARG A 43 2.92 -2.21 -14.05
N ILE A 44 4.20 -2.41 -14.29
CA ILE A 44 4.90 -3.65 -13.92
C ILE A 44 5.07 -3.75 -12.39
N THR A 45 5.39 -2.64 -11.73
CA THR A 45 5.50 -2.60 -10.27
C THR A 45 4.15 -2.83 -9.58
N GLU A 46 3.06 -2.28 -10.13
CA GLU A 46 1.72 -2.50 -9.59
C GLU A 46 1.23 -3.94 -9.80
N ALA A 47 1.46 -4.52 -10.98
CA ALA A 47 1.13 -5.91 -11.26
C ALA A 47 1.90 -6.88 -10.36
N ASN A 48 3.21 -6.66 -10.16
CA ASN A 48 4.02 -7.47 -9.25
C ASN A 48 3.58 -7.32 -7.79
N LYS A 49 3.23 -6.10 -7.34
CA LYS A 49 2.69 -5.88 -5.99
C LYS A 49 1.37 -6.62 -5.75
N ARG A 50 0.47 -6.63 -6.74
CA ARG A 50 -0.79 -7.38 -6.66
C ARG A 50 -0.55 -8.89 -6.57
N LEU A 51 0.40 -9.39 -7.37
CA LEU A 51 0.76 -10.82 -7.39
C LEU A 51 1.39 -11.28 -6.07
N GLU A 52 2.29 -10.48 -5.50
CA GLU A 52 2.88 -10.74 -4.19
C GLU A 52 1.85 -10.66 -3.05
N ALA A 53 0.97 -9.65 -3.06
CA ALA A 53 -0.10 -9.55 -2.07
C ALA A 53 -1.04 -10.77 -2.10
N GLU A 54 -1.38 -11.27 -3.29
CA GLU A 54 -2.27 -12.41 -3.44
C GLU A 54 -1.59 -13.74 -3.06
N LYS A 55 -0.29 -13.90 -3.32
CA LYS A 55 0.49 -15.04 -2.82
C LYS A 55 0.54 -15.08 -1.31
N VAL A 56 0.78 -13.93 -0.65
CA VAL A 56 0.83 -13.84 0.82
C VAL A 56 -0.53 -14.21 1.42
N LYS A 57 -1.64 -13.71 0.84
CA LYS A 57 -2.99 -14.10 1.28
C LYS A 57 -3.24 -15.60 1.10
N ASN A 58 -2.86 -16.16 -0.04
CA ASN A 58 -3.05 -17.58 -0.32
C ASN A 58 -2.24 -18.46 0.66
N ALA A 59 -0.99 -18.10 0.94
CA ALA A 59 -0.18 -18.77 1.96
C ALA A 59 -0.81 -18.69 3.35
N ALA A 60 -1.28 -17.51 3.77
CA ALA A 60 -1.97 -17.35 5.05
C ALA A 60 -3.28 -18.14 5.12
N LEU A 61 -4.03 -18.22 4.02
CA LEU A 61 -5.25 -19.02 3.92
C LEU A 61 -4.96 -20.52 4.00
N LYS A 62 -3.88 -21.00 3.37
CA LYS A 62 -3.46 -22.41 3.47
C LYS A 62 -3.10 -22.80 4.91
N VAL A 63 -2.33 -21.96 5.61
CA VAL A 63 -2.01 -22.18 7.03
C VAL A 63 -3.28 -22.23 7.89
N LYS A 64 -4.23 -21.32 7.66
CA LYS A 64 -5.53 -21.35 8.35
C LYS A 64 -6.34 -22.61 8.02
N LEU A 65 -6.30 -23.06 6.77
CA LEU A 65 -6.99 -24.27 6.33
C LEU A 65 -6.41 -25.51 7.01
N GLU A 66 -5.09 -25.62 7.10
CA GLU A 66 -4.40 -26.70 7.81
C GLU A 66 -4.77 -26.73 9.30
N LEU A 67 -4.81 -25.55 9.95
CA LEU A 67 -5.25 -25.43 11.34
C LEU A 67 -6.71 -25.88 11.55
N VAL A 68 -7.62 -25.49 10.65
CA VAL A 68 -9.06 -25.86 10.75
C VAL A 68 -9.31 -27.33 10.39
N MET A 69 -8.49 -27.92 9.52
CA MET A 69 -8.60 -29.33 9.13
C MET A 69 -8.15 -30.30 10.22
N THR A 70 -7.34 -29.83 11.18
CA THR A 70 -6.83 -30.63 12.29
C THR A 70 -7.99 -31.12 13.17
N GLU A 71 -7.93 -32.38 13.63
CA GLU A 71 -9.00 -33.01 14.43
C GLU A 71 -9.29 -32.24 15.72
N ASP A 72 -8.25 -31.70 16.37
CA ASP A 72 -8.37 -30.86 17.57
C ASP A 72 -9.28 -29.65 17.37
N TYR A 73 -9.23 -29.00 16.19
CA TYR A 73 -10.05 -27.83 15.90
C TYR A 73 -11.51 -28.23 15.66
N LYS A 74 -11.74 -29.35 14.98
CA LYS A 74 -13.09 -29.91 14.80
C LYS A 74 -13.70 -30.31 16.13
N GLU A 75 -12.94 -30.96 16.99
CA GLU A 75 -13.38 -31.32 18.33
C GLU A 75 -13.71 -30.09 19.17
N LYS A 76 -12.87 -29.04 19.12
CA LYS A 76 -13.15 -27.77 19.78
C LYS A 76 -14.47 -27.14 19.31
N ILE A 77 -14.71 -27.07 18.00
CA ILE A 77 -15.96 -26.52 17.44
C ILE A 77 -17.18 -27.37 17.83
N ILE A 78 -17.04 -28.69 17.86
CA ILE A 78 -18.11 -29.60 18.29
C ILE A 78 -18.42 -29.39 19.78
N ARG A 79 -17.41 -29.24 20.63
CA ARG A 79 -17.56 -28.96 22.06
C ARG A 79 -18.24 -27.60 22.30
N GLU A 80 -17.81 -26.55 21.61
CA GLU A 80 -18.43 -25.22 21.68
C GLU A 80 -19.90 -25.26 21.22
N LYS A 81 -20.22 -25.96 20.11
CA LYS A 81 -21.59 -26.07 19.61
C LYS A 81 -22.52 -26.89 20.49
N LEU A 82 -21.99 -27.94 21.12
CA LEU A 82 -22.75 -28.80 22.02
C LEU A 82 -22.75 -28.28 23.47
N ASN A 83 -22.12 -27.12 23.71
CA ASN A 83 -21.95 -26.53 25.04
C ASN A 83 -21.32 -27.52 26.04
N MET A 84 -20.53 -28.47 25.53
CA MET A 84 -19.88 -29.54 26.31
C MET A 84 -18.50 -29.06 26.77
N GLN A 85 -18.25 -29.18 28.07
CA GLN A 85 -16.97 -28.82 28.69
C GLN A 85 -16.02 -30.02 28.71
N LYS A 86 -14.70 -29.75 28.70
CA LYS A 86 -13.71 -30.78 28.98
C LYS A 86 -13.85 -31.20 30.45
N GLU A 87 -13.62 -32.48 30.77
CA GLU A 87 -13.53 -32.93 32.15
C GLU A 87 -12.47 -32.08 32.90
N GLY A 88 -12.92 -31.23 33.83
CA GLY A 88 -12.05 -30.35 34.64
C GLY A 88 -12.22 -28.83 34.45
N GLU A 89 -13.07 -28.34 33.53
CA GLU A 89 -13.35 -26.89 33.40
C GLU A 89 -14.51 -26.45 34.32
N VAL A 90 -14.27 -25.44 35.18
CA VAL A 90 -15.28 -24.87 36.09
C VAL A 90 -15.96 -23.67 35.41
N LEU A 91 -17.26 -23.77 35.16
CA LEU A 91 -18.07 -22.66 34.66
C LEU A 91 -18.31 -21.64 35.79
N ALA A 92 -17.55 -20.54 35.81
CA ALA A 92 -17.81 -19.41 36.70
C ALA A 92 -19.00 -18.59 36.15
N VAL A 93 -20.21 -18.94 36.56
CA VAL A 93 -21.41 -18.14 36.28
C VAL A 93 -21.38 -16.90 37.18
N MET A 94 -20.93 -15.77 36.64
CA MET A 94 -20.94 -14.50 37.36
C MET A 94 -22.34 -13.87 37.33
N PRO A 95 -23.00 -13.65 38.49
CA PRO A 95 -24.28 -12.95 38.51
C PRO A 95 -24.12 -11.51 38.05
N GLU A 96 -24.91 -11.10 37.04
CA GLU A 96 -24.86 -9.77 36.40
C GLU A 96 -25.06 -8.57 37.35
N LYS A 97 -25.45 -8.82 38.61
CA LYS A 97 -25.86 -7.79 39.56
C LYS A 97 -24.69 -7.01 40.18
N GLU A 98 -23.45 -7.48 40.09
CA GLU A 98 -22.31 -6.82 40.75
C GLU A 98 -21.43 -5.98 39.81
N LEU A 99 -21.62 -6.07 38.49
CA LEU A 99 -20.81 -5.31 37.52
C LEU A 99 -21.16 -3.81 37.43
N ARG A 100 -22.22 -3.34 38.11
CA ARG A 100 -22.64 -1.92 38.05
C ARG A 100 -21.90 -0.98 39.01
N GLN A 101 -20.99 -1.50 39.84
CA GLN A 101 -20.29 -0.69 40.85
C GLN A 101 -18.76 -0.62 40.68
N ALA A 102 -18.22 -1.12 39.57
CA ALA A 102 -16.87 -0.72 39.16
C ALA A 102 -16.96 0.69 38.57
N ALA A 103 -16.87 1.66 39.47
CA ALA A 103 -16.83 3.10 39.27
C ALA A 103 -16.55 3.52 37.82
N GLU A 104 -17.56 4.13 37.18
CA GLU A 104 -17.31 5.22 36.26
C GLU A 104 -16.58 6.31 37.05
N GLU A 105 -15.27 6.17 37.18
CA GLU A 105 -14.40 7.27 37.51
C GLU A 105 -14.62 8.26 36.37
N LYS A 106 -15.44 9.28 36.62
CA LYS A 106 -15.69 10.36 35.68
C LYS A 106 -14.33 10.94 35.33
N VAL A 107 -13.76 10.50 34.21
CA VAL A 107 -12.55 11.08 33.66
C VAL A 107 -12.94 12.50 33.28
N LEU A 108 -12.76 13.43 34.23
CA LEU A 108 -12.92 14.84 33.99
C LEU A 108 -11.99 15.15 32.82
N PHE A 109 -12.56 15.53 31.68
CA PHE A 109 -11.78 15.96 30.53
C PHE A 109 -10.99 17.19 30.94
N VAL A 110 -9.73 16.99 31.33
CA VAL A 110 -8.78 18.07 31.58
C VAL A 110 -8.14 18.38 30.24
N PRO A 111 -8.34 19.60 29.69
CA PRO A 111 -7.67 20.03 28.48
C PRO A 111 -6.15 19.87 28.62
N ILE A 112 -5.48 19.47 27.53
CA ILE A 112 -4.05 19.15 27.52
C ILE A 112 -3.20 20.30 28.07
N TRP A 113 -3.54 21.56 27.75
CA TRP A 113 -2.82 22.74 28.25
C TRP A 113 -2.80 22.85 29.79
N LYS A 114 -3.88 22.42 30.47
CA LYS A 114 -3.98 22.45 31.93
C LYS A 114 -3.07 21.40 32.58
N LYS A 115 -2.81 20.28 31.87
CA LYS A 115 -1.81 19.28 32.30
C LYS A 115 -0.39 19.84 32.23
N TRP A 116 -0.05 20.57 31.17
CA TRP A 116 1.26 21.23 31.03
C TRP A 116 1.49 22.32 32.08
N TRP A 117 0.47 23.11 32.38
CA TRP A 117 0.58 24.17 33.38
C TRP A 117 0.89 23.62 34.77
N ASN A 118 0.25 22.51 35.16
CA ASN A 118 0.50 21.84 36.44
C ASN A 118 1.94 21.29 36.56
N LEU A 119 2.54 20.86 35.46
CA LEU A 119 3.95 20.41 35.45
C LEU A 119 4.95 21.55 35.60
N ILE A 120 4.59 22.77 35.19
CA ILE A 120 5.46 23.95 35.22
C ILE A 120 5.28 24.76 36.50
N SER A 121 4.09 24.70 37.12
CA SER A 121 3.79 25.44 38.36
C SER A 121 4.26 24.74 39.64
N MET A 122 5.02 23.64 39.53
CA MET A 122 5.69 22.93 40.62
C MET A 122 7.14 23.42 40.73
#